data_AF-A0A419W876-F1
#
_entry.id   AF-A0A419W876-F1
#
_cell.length_a   1.000
_cell.length_b   1.000
_cell.length_c   1.000
_cell.angle_alpha   90.00
_cell.angle_beta   90.00
_cell.angle_gamma   90.00
#
_symmetry.space_group_name_H-M   'P 1'
#
loop_
_entity.id
_entity.type
_entity.pdbx_description
1 polymer ?
#
loop_
_entity_poly.entity_id
_entity_poly.type
_entity_poly.pdbx_seq_one_letter_code
_entity_poly.pdbx_strand_id
1 'polypeptide(L)'
;MDILIKIFKIIILLLVVYFWNRFIVKNMIKWLVGFHKTNNVKNLNKQPVKFVVENEKNIYNFAAGFYWIGAILISLGILITE
;
A
#
# COMPACT_ATOMS: atom_id res chain seq x y z
N MET A 1 -13.94 12.06 -27.39
CA MET A 1 -12.55 11.56 -27.37
C MET A 1 -11.92 11.78 -25.98
N ASP A 2 -12.16 12.94 -25.35
CA ASP A 2 -11.60 13.25 -24.02
C ASP A 2 -12.03 12.33 -22.89
N ILE A 3 -13.30 11.93 -22.82
CA ILE A 3 -13.77 11.01 -21.76
C ILE A 3 -13.08 9.64 -21.82
N LEU A 4 -12.80 9.15 -23.04
CA LEU A 4 -12.10 7.88 -23.24
C LEU A 4 -10.64 7.98 -22.78
N ILE A 5 -10.00 9.13 -23.03
CA ILE A 5 -8.63 9.42 -22.55
C ILE A 5 -8.61 9.47 -21.01
N LYS A 6 -9.59 10.12 -20.37
CA LYS A 6 -9.70 10.16 -18.89
C LYS A 6 -9.87 8.76 -18.30
N ILE A 7 -10.77 7.96 -18.86
CA ILE A 7 -10.98 6.56 -18.44
C ILE A 7 -9.68 5.76 -18.59
N PHE A 8 -8.96 5.92 -19.71
CA PHE A 8 -7.70 5.25 -19.93
C PHE A 8 -6.62 5.64 -18.89
N LYS A 9 -6.49 6.94 -18.59
CA LYS A 9 -5.60 7.44 -17.52
C LYS A 9 -5.93 6.83 -16.16
N ILE A 10 -7.22 6.77 -15.82
CA ILE A 10 -7.68 6.14 -14.57
C ILE A 10 -7.32 4.65 -14.56
N ILE A 11 -7.58 3.91 -15.64
CA ILE A 11 -7.23 2.49 -15.70
C ILE A 11 -5.72 2.27 -15.48
N ILE A 12 -4.87 3.08 -16.13
CA ILE A 12 -3.42 3.03 -15.91
C ILE A 12 -3.07 3.30 -14.44
N LEU A 13 -3.66 4.34 -13.84
CA LEU A 13 -3.44 4.67 -12.44
C LEU A 13 -3.82 3.52 -11.52
N LEU A 14 -4.99 2.89 -11.72
CA LEU A 14 -5.43 1.76 -10.92
C LEU A 14 -4.50 0.55 -11.09
N LEU A 15 -4.00 0.29 -12.31
CA LEU A 15 -3.01 -0.77 -12.57
C LEU A 15 -1.69 -0.50 -11.84
N VAL A 16 -1.18 0.74 -11.89
CA VAL A 16 0.04 1.14 -11.19
C VAL A 16 -0.13 0.95 -9.68
N VAL A 17 -1.23 1.42 -9.11
CA VAL A 17 -1.52 1.29 -7.67
C VAL A 17 -1.69 -0.18 -7.28
N TYR A 18 -2.35 -0.98 -8.11
CA TYR A 18 -2.47 -2.42 -7.90
C TYR A 18 -1.10 -3.11 -7.82
N PHE A 19 -0.23 -2.87 -8.79
CA PHE A 19 1.10 -3.47 -8.82
C PHE A 19 2.00 -2.93 -7.70
N TRP A 20 1.89 -1.64 -7.38
CA TRP A 20 2.58 -1.03 -6.25
C TRP A 20 2.21 -1.71 -4.92
N ASN A 21 0.91 -1.89 -4.66
CA ASN A 21 0.44 -2.57 -3.46
C ASN A 21 0.87 -4.05 -3.43
N ARG A 22 0.74 -4.74 -4.57
CA ARG A 22 1.06 -6.17 -4.69
C ARG A 22 2.54 -6.47 -4.49
N PHE A 23 3.42 -5.64 -5.04
CA PHE A 23 4.86 -5.90 -5.05
C PHE A 23 5.63 -5.04 -4.06
N ILE A 24 5.42 -3.73 -4.03
CA ILE A 24 6.23 -2.84 -3.21
C ILE A 24 5.76 -2.87 -1.76
N VAL A 25 4.50 -2.52 -1.50
CA VAL A 25 3.96 -2.44 -0.12
C VAL A 25 4.06 -3.80 0.57
N LYS A 26 3.64 -4.87 -0.10
CA LYS A 26 3.72 -6.23 0.45
C LYS A 26 5.16 -6.64 0.81
N ASN A 27 6.13 -6.36 -0.07
CA ASN A 27 7.51 -6.74 0.18
C ASN A 27 8.15 -5.88 1.29
N MET A 28 7.84 -4.59 1.36
CA MET A 28 8.32 -3.72 2.43
C MET A 28 7.84 -4.18 3.81
N ILE A 29 6.54 -4.51 3.94
CA ILE A 29 6.00 -4.99 5.22
C ILE A 29 6.59 -6.34 5.60
N LYS A 30 6.70 -7.28 4.65
CA LYS A 30 7.38 -8.56 4.88
C LYS A 30 8.82 -8.39 5.32
N TRP A 31 9.55 -7.49 4.66
CA TRP A 31 10.93 -7.20 4.99
C TRP A 31 11.06 -6.62 6.41
N LEU A 32 10.18 -5.68 6.79
CA LEU A 32 10.15 -5.10 8.13
C LEU A 32 9.89 -6.16 9.21
N VAL A 33 8.88 -7.00 9.01
CA VAL A 33 8.56 -8.10 9.95
C VAL A 33 9.70 -9.12 10.01
N GLY A 34 10.28 -9.48 8.87
CA GLY A 34 11.44 -10.35 8.79
C GLY A 34 12.64 -9.78 9.54
N PHE A 35 12.92 -8.49 9.37
CA PHE A 35 13.98 -7.79 10.08
C PHE A 35 13.80 -7.89 11.60
N HIS A 36 12.59 -7.69 12.12
CA HIS A 36 12.32 -7.83 13.55
C HIS A 36 12.45 -9.28 14.04
N LYS A 37 11.96 -10.26 13.26
CA LYS A 37 12.10 -11.69 13.59
C LYS A 37 13.55 -12.17 13.62
N THR A 38 14.42 -11.62 12.76
CA THR A 38 15.82 -12.04 12.69
C THR A 38 16.72 -11.24 13.64
N ASN A 39 16.54 -9.93 13.74
CA ASN A 39 17.48 -9.04 14.43
C ASN A 39 16.99 -8.57 15.81
N ASN A 40 15.69 -8.69 16.11
CA ASN A 40 15.08 -8.23 17.37
C ASN A 40 14.44 -9.36 18.18
N VAL A 41 14.99 -10.58 18.08
CA VAL A 41 14.45 -11.81 18.72
C VAL A 41 14.14 -11.61 20.21
N LYS A 42 15.04 -10.95 20.95
CA LYS A 42 14.89 -10.68 22.40
C LYS A 42 13.73 -9.75 22.75
N ASN A 43 13.23 -8.99 21.78
CA ASN A 43 12.19 -7.98 21.95
C ASN A 43 10.87 -8.35 21.26
N LEU A 44 10.74 -9.57 20.70
CA LEU A 44 9.52 -10.00 19.99
C LEU A 44 8.25 -9.90 20.85
N ASN A 45 8.37 -10.06 22.17
CA ASN A 45 7.26 -9.97 23.11
C ASN A 45 7.09 -8.57 23.73
N LYS A 46 7.94 -7.61 23.34
CA LYS A 46 7.93 -6.24 23.86
C LYS A 46 7.38 -5.29 22.80
N GLN A 47 6.62 -4.29 23.24
CA GLN A 47 6.22 -3.19 22.37
C GLN A 47 7.44 -2.34 21.99
N PRO A 48 7.51 -1.76 20.77
CA PRO A 48 6.51 -1.84 19.69
C PRO A 48 6.69 -3.05 18.75
N VAL A 49 7.75 -3.84 18.92
CA VAL A 49 8.10 -4.95 18.01
C VAL A 49 7.00 -6.02 17.96
N LYS A 50 6.43 -6.36 19.12
CA LYS A 50 5.30 -7.29 19.23
C LYS A 50 4.14 -6.90 18.32
N PHE A 51 3.73 -5.63 18.39
CA PHE A 51 2.64 -5.12 17.56
C PHE A 51 2.93 -5.29 16.07
N VAL A 52 4.13 -4.90 15.62
CA VAL A 52 4.52 -4.97 14.20
C VAL A 52 4.49 -6.42 13.68
N VAL A 53 4.99 -7.36 14.48
CA VAL A 53 5.06 -8.78 14.09
C VAL A 53 3.68 -9.45 14.10
N GLU A 54 2.83 -9.17 15.08
CA GLU A 54 1.50 -9.78 15.21
C GLU A 54 0.47 -9.16 14.24
N ASN A 55 0.65 -7.90 13.85
CA ASN A 55 -0.29 -7.15 13.03
C ASN A 55 0.16 -6.95 11.57
N GLU A 56 1.05 -7.80 11.04
CA GLU A 56 1.59 -7.71 9.68
C GLU A 56 0.50 -7.45 8.62
N LYS A 57 -0.57 -8.26 8.64
CA LYS A 57 -1.70 -8.14 7.70
C LYS A 57 -2.44 -6.82 7.84
N ASN A 58 -2.64 -6.34 9.07
CA ASN A 58 -3.33 -5.09 9.34
C ASN A 58 -2.49 -3.89 8.87
N ILE A 59 -1.18 -3.92 9.11
CA ILE A 59 -0.24 -2.90 8.64
C ILE A 59 -0.21 -2.86 7.11
N TYR A 60 -0.15 -4.04 6.46
CA TYR A 60 -0.26 -4.12 5.00
C TYR A 60 -1.58 -3.53 4.50
N ASN A 61 -2.72 -3.92 5.08
CA ASN A 61 -4.03 -3.42 4.65
C ASN A 61 -4.16 -1.90 4.83
N PHE A 62 -3.65 -1.36 5.94
CA PHE A 62 -3.62 0.07 6.19
C PHE A 62 -2.77 0.81 5.16
N ALA A 63 -1.54 0.35 4.93
CA ALA A 63 -0.62 0.95 3.95
C ALA A 63 -1.17 0.85 2.52
N ALA A 64 -1.69 -0.32 2.12
CA ALA A 64 -2.29 -0.50 0.80
C ALA A 64 -3.56 0.35 0.62
N GLY A 65 -4.38 0.47 1.67
CA GLY A 65 -5.56 1.33 1.70
C GLY A 65 -5.23 2.80 1.48
N PHE A 66 -4.13 3.30 2.05
CA PHE A 66 -3.66 4.66 1.82
C PHE A 66 -3.42 4.95 0.33
N TYR A 67 -2.75 4.04 -0.38
CA TYR A 67 -2.53 4.20 -1.83
C TYR A 67 -3.83 4.12 -2.64
N TRP A 68 -4.78 3.28 -2.24
CA TRP A 68 -6.10 3.23 -2.88
C TRP A 68 -6.90 4.51 -2.67
N ILE A 69 -6.87 5.10 -1.48
CA ILE A 69 -7.50 6.39 -1.21
C ILE A 69 -6.89 7.47 -2.10
N GLY A 70 -5.55 7.51 -2.19
CA GLY A 70 -4.85 8.41 -3.11
C GLY A 70 -5.28 8.21 -4.56
N ALA A 71 -5.41 6.97 -5.02
CA ALA A 71 -5.87 6.64 -6.37
C ALA A 71 -7.28 7.16 -6.65
N ILE A 72 -8.19 7.04 -5.69
CA ILE A 72 -9.57 7.54 -5.81
C ILE A 72 -9.56 9.08 -5.93
N LEU A 73 -8.81 9.77 -5.07
CA LEU A 73 -8.74 11.24 -5.09
C LEU A 73 -8.17 11.75 -6.42
N ILE A 74 -7.11 11.13 -6.92
CA ILE A 74 -6.50 11.50 -8.21
C ILE A 74 -7.48 11.18 -9.35
N SER A 75 -8.18 10.04 -9.31
CA SER A 75 -9.18 9.69 -10.32
C SER A 75 -10.32 10.71 -10.38
N LEU A 76 -10.80 11.18 -9.22
CA LEU A 76 -11.79 12.27 -9.16
C LEU A 76 -11.23 13.57 -9.76
N GLY A 77 -9.97 13.91 -9.46
CA GLY A 77 -9.30 15.06 -10.06
C GLY A 77 -9.23 15.01 -11.58
N ILE A 78 -8.90 13.84 -12.15
CA ILE A 78 -8.88 13.59 -13.60
C ILE A 78 -10.29 13.74 -14.21
N LEU A 79 -11.35 13.33 -13.50
CA LEU A 79 -12.71 13.44 -14.03
C LEU A 79 -13.24 14.89 -14.02
N ILE A 80 -12.85 15.68 -13.01
CA ILE A 80 -13.39 17.03 -12.77
C ILE A 80 -12.59 18.11 -13.51
N THR A 81 -11.26 17.97 -13.59
CA THR A 81 -10.36 19.09 -13.92
C THR A 81 -9.77 18.99 -15.32
N GLU A 82 -9.32 17.79 -15.69
CA GLU A 82 -9.00 17.47 -17.08
C GLU A 82 -10.29 17.15 -17.82
#